data_AF-A0A2N1WBS3-F1
#
_entry.id   AF-A0A2N1WBS3-F1
#
_cell.length_a   1.000
_cell.length_b   1.000
_cell.length_c   1.000
_cell.angle_alpha   90.00
_cell.angle_beta   90.00
_cell.angle_gamma   90.00
#
_symmetry.space_group_name_H-M   'P 1'
#
loop_
_entity.id
_entity.type
_entity.pdbx_description
1 polymer ?
#
loop_
_entity_poly.entity_id
_entity_poly.type
_entity_poly.pdbx_seq_one_letter_code
_entity_poly.pdbx_strand_id
1 'polypeptide(L)'
;MMRFRDIAVLVLVAGATARPAAAQTAAVSITLEAAIGRAQHDGLQAHAARSTWDAARFRDGVFRSGLLPQLSLAGTLPSYNRSIIQVVQPDGSTVFRPQDQTNTTMNLTLSQKLPGTGGDLFVSSSLARLSLSGQQSRETWSSTPITVGIRQEIFRPNVTAWEGREQNVRSELADRQFLEAREAIALRVTGLFFDVYSARMSLANAETNVGVNDTLFTLNRGRFEVGRI
;
A
#
# COMPACT_ATOMS: atom_id res chain seq x y z
N MET A 1 -21.04 6.82 15.76
CA MET A 1 -22.14 5.89 16.11
C MET A 1 -21.90 4.56 15.42
N MET A 2 -21.18 3.68 16.10
CA MET A 2 -20.99 2.28 15.70
C MET A 2 -22.16 1.47 16.24
N ARG A 3 -22.78 0.62 15.42
CA ARG A 3 -23.69 -0.42 15.90
C ARG A 3 -23.02 -1.78 15.72
N PHE A 4 -22.43 -2.22 16.83
CA PHE A 4 -22.14 -3.61 17.16
C PHE A 4 -23.46 -4.40 17.22
N ARG A 5 -23.54 -5.50 16.48
CA ARG A 5 -24.46 -6.66 16.55
C ARG A 5 -24.01 -7.56 15.39
N ASP A 6 -23.59 -8.81 15.53
CA ASP A 6 -23.90 -9.84 16.50
C ASP A 6 -22.69 -10.77 16.70
N ILE A 7 -22.45 -11.15 17.95
CA ILE A 7 -21.51 -12.19 18.36
C ILE A 7 -22.30 -13.49 18.43
N ALA A 8 -21.94 -14.49 17.63
CA ALA A 8 -22.39 -15.86 17.81
C ALA A 8 -21.17 -16.77 17.88
N VAL A 9 -20.82 -17.11 19.12
CA VAL A 9 -19.92 -18.22 19.48
C VAL A 9 -20.72 -19.51 19.35
N LEU A 10 -20.23 -20.48 18.58
CA LEU A 10 -20.65 -21.87 18.73
C LEU A 10 -19.42 -22.79 18.70
N VAL A 11 -19.25 -23.48 19.82
CA VAL A 11 -18.21 -24.46 20.11
C VAL A 11 -18.59 -25.83 19.52
N LEU A 12 -17.72 -26.33 18.64
CA LEU A 12 -17.12 -27.68 18.60
C LEU A 12 -17.99 -28.90 19.01
N VAL A 13 -18.34 -29.73 18.02
CA VAL A 13 -18.48 -31.19 18.21
C VAL A 13 -17.65 -31.90 17.13
N ALA A 14 -16.82 -32.80 17.63
CA ALA A 14 -15.87 -33.61 16.92
C ALA A 14 -16.52 -34.58 15.91
N GLY A 15 -15.99 -34.56 14.70
CA GLY A 15 -16.17 -35.59 13.68
C GLY A 15 -14.84 -35.79 12.96
N ALA A 16 -13.86 -36.32 13.68
CA ALA A 16 -12.55 -36.68 13.15
C ALA A 16 -12.69 -37.83 12.15
N THR A 17 -13.03 -37.51 10.91
CA THR A 17 -12.63 -38.36 9.78
C THR A 17 -11.19 -38.01 9.47
N ALA A 18 -10.28 -38.70 10.17
CA ALA A 18 -8.87 -38.70 9.85
C ALA A 18 -8.70 -39.28 8.44
N ARG A 19 -8.75 -38.40 7.43
CA ARG A 19 -8.16 -38.70 6.13
C ARG A 19 -6.68 -38.90 6.40
N PRO A 20 -6.11 -40.10 6.17
CA PRO A 20 -4.67 -40.19 6.13
C PRO A 20 -4.23 -39.24 5.02
N ALA A 21 -3.52 -38.19 5.40
CA ALA A 21 -2.73 -37.43 4.45
C ALA A 21 -1.73 -38.45 3.91
N ALA A 22 -2.05 -39.05 2.77
CA ALA A 22 -1.06 -39.67 1.93
C ALA A 22 -0.09 -38.52 1.59
N ALA A 23 0.94 -38.38 2.41
CA ALA A 23 2.14 -37.65 2.07
C ALA A 23 2.61 -38.31 0.78
N GLN A 24 2.25 -37.70 -0.35
CA GLN A 24 2.79 -38.09 -1.63
C GLN A 24 4.24 -37.67 -1.59
N THR A 25 5.09 -38.56 -1.05
CA THR A 25 6.50 -38.65 -1.37
C THR A 25 6.62 -39.16 -2.81
N ALA A 26 5.90 -38.52 -3.74
CA ALA A 26 6.25 -38.63 -5.14
C ALA A 26 7.60 -37.93 -5.22
N ALA A 27 8.65 -38.71 -5.49
CA ALA A 27 9.95 -38.17 -5.88
C ALA A 27 9.75 -37.45 -7.22
N VAL A 28 9.16 -36.25 -7.17
CA VAL A 28 9.03 -35.40 -8.33
C VAL A 28 10.46 -34.99 -8.65
N SER A 29 11.00 -35.55 -9.73
CA SER A 29 12.20 -35.03 -10.37
C SER A 29 11.86 -33.62 -10.86
N ILE A 30 12.07 -32.64 -10.00
CA ILE A 30 11.94 -31.23 -10.35
C ILE A 30 12.99 -30.94 -11.44
N THR A 31 12.53 -30.48 -12.60
CA THR A 31 13.41 -29.93 -13.62
C THR A 31 13.83 -28.51 -13.24
N LEU A 32 14.86 -27.99 -13.88
CA LEU A 32 15.33 -26.63 -13.63
C LEU A 32 14.23 -25.59 -13.89
N GLU A 33 13.51 -25.74 -15.00
CA GLU A 33 12.42 -24.85 -15.40
C GLU A 33 11.29 -24.89 -14.37
N ALA A 34 10.95 -26.08 -13.86
CA ALA A 34 9.95 -26.25 -12.82
C ALA A 34 10.41 -25.61 -11.50
N ALA A 35 11.69 -25.71 -11.14
CA ALA A 35 12.26 -25.07 -9.96
C ALA A 35 12.17 -23.55 -10.05
N ILE A 36 12.57 -22.97 -11.19
CA ILE A 36 12.51 -21.52 -11.44
C ILE A 36 11.06 -21.04 -11.42
N GLY A 37 10.17 -21.72 -12.14
CA GLY A 37 8.75 -21.37 -12.19
C GLY A 37 8.12 -21.37 -10.80
N ARG A 38 8.43 -22.39 -9.99
CA ARG A 38 7.94 -22.48 -8.61
C ARG A 38 8.51 -21.37 -7.72
N ALA A 39 9.80 -21.09 -7.82
CA ALA A 39 10.43 -20.03 -7.02
C ALA A 39 9.94 -18.62 -7.42
N GLN A 40 9.66 -18.37 -8.70
CA GLN A 40 9.08 -17.11 -9.16
C GLN A 40 7.60 -16.95 -8.82
N HIS A 41 6.87 -18.05 -8.56
CA HIS A 41 5.46 -18.00 -8.21
C HIS A 41 5.23 -18.00 -6.69
N ASP A 42 5.86 -18.94 -5.97
CA ASP A 42 5.63 -19.20 -4.54
C ASP A 42 6.76 -18.67 -3.64
N GLY A 43 7.88 -18.21 -4.22
CA GLY A 43 9.04 -17.80 -3.46
C GLY A 43 8.78 -16.53 -2.66
N LEU A 44 9.26 -16.48 -1.41
CA LEU A 44 9.14 -15.29 -0.55
C LEU A 44 9.75 -14.04 -1.22
N GLN A 45 10.89 -14.19 -1.90
CA GLN A 45 11.54 -13.11 -2.65
C GLN A 45 10.68 -12.63 -3.83
N ALA A 46 9.97 -13.54 -4.49
CA ALA A 46 9.05 -13.19 -5.58
C ALA A 46 7.84 -12.42 -5.06
N HIS A 47 7.27 -12.84 -3.92
CA HIS A 47 6.20 -12.09 -3.26
C HIS A 47 6.65 -10.70 -2.84
N ALA A 48 7.84 -10.58 -2.24
CA ALA A 48 8.41 -9.28 -1.86
C ALA A 48 8.57 -8.35 -3.09
N ALA A 49 9.16 -8.85 -4.18
CA ALA A 49 9.32 -8.11 -5.42
C ALA A 49 7.97 -7.68 -6.01
N ARG A 50 6.96 -8.56 -5.97
CA ARG A 50 5.61 -8.25 -6.44
C ARG A 50 4.95 -7.17 -5.58
N SER A 51 5.03 -7.27 -4.26
CA SER A 51 4.49 -6.26 -3.34
C SER A 51 5.16 -4.90 -3.54
N THR A 52 6.47 -4.84 -3.79
CA THR A 52 7.16 -3.58 -4.09
C THR A 52 6.69 -2.96 -5.40
N TRP A 53 6.44 -3.79 -6.42
CA TRP A 53 5.91 -3.37 -7.71
C TRP A 53 4.46 -2.88 -7.61
N ASP A 54 3.60 -3.61 -6.90
CA ASP A 54 2.20 -3.20 -6.64
C ASP A 54 2.17 -1.86 -5.90
N ALA A 55 2.99 -1.68 -4.87
CA ALA A 55 3.11 -0.42 -4.14
C ALA A 55 3.54 0.74 -5.05
N ALA A 56 4.45 0.49 -6.01
CA ALA A 56 4.83 1.50 -7.00
C ALA A 56 3.67 1.87 -7.92
N ARG A 57 2.88 0.89 -8.38
CA ARG A 57 1.67 1.15 -9.19
C ARG A 57 0.58 1.89 -8.43
N PHE A 58 0.36 1.56 -7.16
CA PHE A 58 -0.58 2.31 -6.33
C PHE A 58 -0.14 3.76 -6.14
N ARG A 59 1.16 4.02 -5.94
CA ARG A 59 1.69 5.39 -5.89
C ARG A 59 1.44 6.15 -7.19
N ASP A 60 1.58 5.50 -8.34
CA ASP A 60 1.23 6.09 -9.64
C ASP A 60 -0.26 6.42 -9.75
N GLY A 61 -1.14 5.51 -9.32
CA GLY A 61 -2.57 5.76 -9.23
C GLY A 61 -2.92 6.94 -8.33
N VAL A 62 -2.27 7.06 -7.17
CA VAL A 62 -2.44 8.19 -6.25
C VAL A 62 -1.99 9.50 -6.90
N PHE A 63 -0.84 9.52 -7.57
CA PHE A 63 -0.37 10.70 -8.29
C PHE A 63 -1.38 11.16 -9.35
N ARG A 64 -1.86 10.24 -10.19
CA ARG A 64 -2.88 10.55 -11.21
C ARG A 64 -4.18 11.05 -10.58
N SER A 65 -4.62 10.46 -9.48
CA SER A 65 -5.82 10.89 -8.76
C SER A 65 -5.70 12.31 -8.21
N GLY A 66 -4.48 12.73 -7.82
CA GLY A 66 -4.20 14.10 -7.37
C GLY A 66 -4.28 15.16 -8.46
N LEU A 67 -4.27 14.77 -9.74
CA LEU A 67 -4.44 15.66 -10.89
C LEU A 67 -5.92 15.80 -11.32
N LEU A 68 -6.81 14.96 -10.80
CA LEU A 68 -8.23 15.03 -11.05
C LEU A 68 -8.89 16.12 -10.18
N PRO A 69 -10.08 16.61 -10.56
CA PRO A 69 -10.86 17.51 -9.73
C PRO A 69 -11.18 16.89 -8.37
N GLN A 70 -10.79 17.57 -7.29
CA GLN A 70 -11.03 17.16 -5.91
C GLN A 70 -12.16 18.00 -5.31
N LEU A 71 -13.19 17.33 -4.80
CA LEU A 71 -14.30 17.99 -4.10
C LEU A 71 -14.10 17.87 -2.59
N SER A 72 -14.07 19.01 -1.91
CA SER A 72 -13.93 19.09 -0.46
C SER A 72 -15.07 19.88 0.14
N LEU A 73 -15.56 19.42 1.28
CA LEU A 73 -16.57 20.11 2.08
C LEU A 73 -15.96 20.43 3.44
N ALA A 74 -15.82 21.71 3.74
CA ALA A 74 -15.37 22.20 5.02
C ALA A 74 -16.51 22.99 5.70
N GLY A 75 -16.58 22.97 7.01
CA GLY A 75 -17.58 23.77 7.72
C GLY A 75 -17.29 23.85 9.19
N THR A 76 -17.81 24.90 9.82
CA THR A 76 -17.82 25.04 11.27
C THR A 76 -19.21 24.67 11.76
N LEU A 77 -19.27 23.68 12.66
CA LEU A 77 -20.47 23.40 13.44
C LEU A 77 -20.92 24.66 14.20
N PRO A 78 -22.17 24.73 14.67
CA PRO A 78 -22.67 25.86 15.45
C PRO A 78 -21.73 26.21 16.61
N SER A 79 -21.02 27.32 16.45
CA SER A 79 -20.09 27.86 17.43
C SER A 79 -20.80 28.96 18.19
N TYR A 80 -21.10 28.69 19.46
CA TYR A 80 -21.70 29.65 20.37
C TYR A 80 -20.60 30.53 20.98
N ASN A 81 -20.77 31.84 20.87
CA ASN A 81 -19.90 32.83 21.46
C ASN A 81 -20.76 33.87 22.20
N ARG A 82 -20.43 34.10 23.47
CA ARG A 82 -21.05 35.12 24.32
C ARG A 82 -19.98 36.09 24.77
N SER A 83 -20.15 37.36 24.43
CA SER A 83 -19.21 38.41 24.81
C SER A 83 -19.93 39.73 25.04
N ILE A 84 -19.28 40.66 25.74
CA ILE A 84 -19.76 42.04 25.87
C ILE A 84 -18.91 42.87 24.92
N ILE A 85 -19.55 43.46 23.91
CA ILE A 85 -18.87 44.27 22.90
C ILE A 85 -19.22 45.75 23.10
N GLN A 86 -18.25 46.61 22.78
CA GLN A 86 -18.47 48.05 22.66
C GLN A 86 -19.04 48.33 21.27
N VAL A 87 -20.23 48.91 21.20
CA VAL A 87 -20.84 49.33 19.94
C VAL A 87 -20.87 50.85 19.94
N VAL A 88 -20.40 51.48 18.87
CA VAL A 88 -20.51 52.93 18.67
C VAL A 88 -21.90 53.23 18.11
N GLN A 89 -22.59 54.19 18.70
CA GLN A 89 -23.93 54.59 18.30
C GLN A 89 -23.87 55.67 17.20
N PRO A 90 -24.95 55.88 16.43
CA PRO A 90 -25.01 56.93 15.42
C PRO A 90 -24.79 58.36 15.96
N ASP A 91 -24.96 58.56 17.27
CA ASP A 91 -24.73 59.82 17.98
C ASP A 91 -23.28 60.03 18.47
N GLY A 92 -22.38 59.07 18.20
CA GLY A 92 -20.98 59.12 18.61
C GLY A 92 -20.72 58.64 20.05
N SER A 93 -21.75 58.27 20.82
CA SER A 93 -21.57 57.62 22.12
C SER A 93 -21.13 56.16 21.96
N THR A 94 -20.56 55.59 23.02
CA THR A 94 -20.19 54.16 23.07
C THR A 94 -20.93 53.46 24.19
N VAL A 95 -21.65 52.40 23.86
CA VAL A 95 -22.42 51.60 24.81
C VAL A 95 -21.99 50.15 24.76
N PHE A 96 -21.76 49.57 25.94
CA PHE A 96 -21.50 48.14 26.08
C PHE A 96 -22.79 47.35 25.94
N ARG A 97 -22.81 46.39 25.02
CA ARG A 97 -23.96 45.50 24.79
C ARG A 97 -23.53 44.04 24.91
N PRO A 98 -24.25 43.21 25.68
CA PRO A 98 -24.05 41.76 25.62
C PRO A 98 -24.47 41.27 24.23
N GLN A 99 -23.64 40.43 23.63
CA GLN A 99 -23.86 39.78 22.35
C GLN A 99 -23.73 38.27 22.54
N ASP A 100 -24.84 37.56 22.32
CA ASP A 100 -24.82 36.11 22.23
C ASP A 100 -25.01 35.75 20.75
N GLN A 101 -23.99 35.14 20.13
CA GLN A 101 -24.00 34.80 18.72
C GLN A 101 -23.67 33.32 18.51
N THR A 102 -24.37 32.70 17.56
CA THR A 102 -24.10 31.34 17.10
C THR A 102 -23.75 31.40 15.61
N ASN A 103 -22.51 31.04 15.30
CA ASN A 103 -21.97 31.07 13.93
C ASN A 103 -21.91 29.65 13.36
N THR A 104 -22.38 29.47 12.13
CA THR A 104 -22.26 28.22 11.37
C THR A 104 -21.81 28.57 9.96
N THR A 105 -20.80 27.87 9.44
CA THR A 105 -20.31 28.07 8.08
C THR A 105 -20.14 26.74 7.37
N MET A 106 -20.35 26.74 6.06
CA MET A 106 -20.21 25.57 5.20
C MET A 106 -19.64 26.05 3.87
N ASN A 107 -18.56 25.42 3.42
CA ASN A 107 -17.80 25.78 2.24
C ASN A 107 -17.55 24.50 1.43
N LEU A 108 -18.12 24.43 0.24
CA LEU A 108 -17.87 23.38 -0.74
C LEU A 108 -16.86 23.90 -1.76
N THR A 109 -15.74 23.21 -1.96
CA THR A 109 -14.68 23.62 -2.88
C THR A 109 -14.29 22.47 -3.79
N LEU A 110 -14.42 22.68 -5.10
CA LEU A 110 -13.88 21.86 -6.17
C LEU A 110 -12.56 22.47 -6.64
N SER A 111 -11.46 21.71 -6.59
CA SER A 111 -10.13 22.19 -7.00
C SER A 111 -9.48 21.23 -7.98
N GLN A 112 -8.87 21.74 -9.05
CA GLN A 112 -8.17 20.96 -10.05
C GLN A 112 -6.82 21.60 -10.40
N LYS A 113 -5.75 20.81 -10.36
CA LYS A 113 -4.42 21.22 -10.83
C LYS A 113 -4.38 21.24 -12.35
N LEU A 114 -3.79 22.27 -12.94
CA LEU A 114 -3.59 22.41 -14.38
C LEU A 114 -2.16 21.98 -14.73
N PRO A 115 -1.94 20.76 -15.25
CA PRO A 115 -0.59 20.26 -15.53
C PRO A 115 0.13 21.07 -16.63
N GLY A 116 -0.59 21.80 -17.48
CA GLY A 116 -0.01 22.62 -18.54
C GLY A 116 0.66 23.91 -18.03
N THR A 117 0.03 24.61 -17.08
CA THR A 117 0.50 25.90 -16.56
C THR A 117 1.09 25.82 -15.15
N GLY A 118 0.88 24.71 -14.44
CA GLY A 118 1.25 24.55 -13.03
C GLY A 118 0.36 25.32 -12.06
N GLY A 119 -0.72 25.93 -12.55
CA GLY A 119 -1.71 26.63 -11.72
C GLY A 119 -2.84 25.73 -11.23
N ASP A 120 -3.71 26.29 -10.39
CA ASP A 120 -4.87 25.62 -9.81
C ASP A 120 -6.16 26.36 -10.19
N LEU A 121 -7.12 25.63 -10.78
CA LEU A 121 -8.49 26.10 -11.00
C LEU A 121 -9.34 25.67 -9.81
N PHE A 122 -10.09 26.60 -9.22
CA PHE A 122 -11.01 26.29 -8.14
C PHE A 122 -12.39 26.89 -8.36
N VAL A 123 -13.41 26.16 -7.92
CA VAL A 123 -14.81 26.58 -7.85
C VAL A 123 -15.27 26.35 -6.43
N SER A 124 -15.82 27.37 -5.79
CA SER A 124 -16.29 27.29 -4.40
C SER A 124 -17.71 27.81 -4.24
N SER A 125 -18.41 27.26 -3.25
CA SER A 125 -19.74 27.67 -2.82
C SER A 125 -19.73 27.77 -1.30
N SER A 126 -20.17 28.90 -0.77
CA SER A 126 -20.17 29.15 0.68
C SER A 126 -21.55 29.50 1.20
N LEU A 127 -21.87 29.00 2.39
CA LEU A 127 -23.08 29.28 3.13
C LEU A 127 -22.69 29.59 4.58
N ALA A 128 -23.13 30.74 5.07
CA ALA A 128 -22.93 31.17 6.45
C ALA A 128 -24.29 31.48 7.09
N ARG A 129 -24.45 31.05 8.35
CA ARG A 129 -25.58 31.38 9.20
C ARG A 129 -25.05 32.02 10.47
N LEU A 130 -25.59 33.18 10.80
CA LEU A 130 -25.37 33.89 12.05
C LEU A 130 -26.71 34.00 12.77
N SER A 131 -26.79 33.48 13.99
CA SER A 131 -27.96 33.63 14.87
C SER A 131 -27.57 34.43 16.10
N LEU A 132 -28.22 35.58 16.30
CA LEU A 132 -28.11 36.35 17.53
C LEU A 132 -29.17 35.84 18.51
N SER A 133 -28.74 35.46 19.71
CA SER A 133 -29.59 35.06 20.83
C SER A 133 -29.65 36.22 21.86
N GLY A 134 -30.77 36.39 22.56
CA GLY A 134 -30.94 37.46 23.56
C GLY A 134 -32.24 38.26 23.38
N GLN A 135 -32.23 39.54 23.79
CA GLN A 135 -33.41 40.43 23.74
C GLN A 135 -33.96 40.66 22.33
N GLN A 136 -33.11 40.57 21.30
CA GLN A 136 -33.51 40.59 19.90
C GLN A 136 -32.94 39.37 19.20
N SER A 137 -33.74 38.29 19.18
CA SER A 137 -33.41 37.10 18.42
C SER A 137 -33.48 37.42 16.93
N ARG A 138 -32.38 37.19 16.21
CA ARG A 138 -32.32 37.39 14.75
C ARG A 138 -31.45 36.34 14.11
N GLU A 139 -31.95 35.76 13.04
CA GLU A 139 -31.19 34.85 12.20
C GLU A 139 -30.88 35.51 10.87
N THR A 140 -29.65 35.36 10.40
CA THR A 140 -29.19 35.90 9.13
C THR A 140 -28.43 34.82 8.39
N TRP A 141 -28.73 34.69 7.11
CA TRP A 141 -28.10 33.76 6.19
C TRP A 141 -27.39 34.56 5.11
N SER A 142 -26.17 34.14 4.78
CA SER A 142 -25.38 34.69 3.69
C SER A 142 -24.91 33.53 2.83
N SER A 143 -25.17 33.59 1.53
CA SER A 143 -24.72 32.59 0.58
C SER A 143 -23.92 33.24 -0.55
N THR A 144 -22.85 32.57 -0.95
CA THR A 144 -22.10 32.89 -2.17
C THR A 144 -22.14 31.64 -3.02
N PRO A 145 -23.11 31.55 -3.97
CA PRO A 145 -23.47 30.29 -4.59
C PRO A 145 -22.33 29.71 -5.44
N ILE A 146 -21.62 30.56 -6.18
CA ILE A 146 -20.51 30.14 -7.04
C ILE A 146 -19.44 31.24 -7.04
N THR A 147 -18.21 30.86 -6.73
CA THR A 147 -17.00 31.66 -6.93
C THR A 147 -16.01 30.83 -7.73
N VAL A 148 -15.56 31.34 -8.87
CA VAL A 148 -14.58 30.68 -9.74
C VAL A 148 -13.28 31.48 -9.70
N GLY A 149 -12.14 30.81 -9.57
CA GLY A 149 -10.84 31.46 -9.60
C GLY A 149 -9.74 30.56 -10.14
N ILE A 150 -8.68 31.18 -10.64
CA ILE A 150 -7.46 30.50 -11.09
C ILE A 150 -6.31 31.10 -10.29
N ARG A 151 -5.48 30.24 -9.68
CA ARG A 151 -4.25 30.62 -9.00
C ARG A 151 -3.07 30.12 -9.81
N GLN A 152 -2.29 31.02 -10.38
CA GLN A 152 -1.12 30.65 -11.18
C GLN A 152 0.09 31.48 -10.78
N GLU A 153 1.22 30.80 -10.57
CA GLU A 153 2.49 31.44 -10.28
C GLU A 153 3.22 31.72 -11.60
N ILE A 154 3.33 32.99 -12.01
CA ILE A 154 3.73 33.37 -13.38
C ILE A 154 5.25 33.21 -13.62
N PHE A 155 6.08 33.49 -12.60
CA PHE A 155 7.54 33.45 -12.70
C PHE A 155 8.17 32.24 -12.01
N ARG A 156 7.41 31.15 -11.87
CA ARG A 156 7.90 29.90 -11.27
C ARG A 156 7.83 28.76 -12.28
N PRO A 157 8.75 27.80 -12.19
CA PRO A 157 8.73 26.64 -13.07
C PRO A 157 7.47 25.81 -12.83
N ASN A 158 6.96 25.18 -13.90
CA ASN A 158 5.81 24.28 -13.81
C ASN A 158 6.21 22.94 -13.16
N VAL A 159 6.18 22.90 -11.83
CA VAL A 159 6.54 21.73 -11.03
C VAL A 159 5.64 20.54 -11.39
N THR A 160 4.34 20.75 -11.56
CA THR A 160 3.36 19.70 -11.89
C THR A 160 3.70 18.96 -13.19
N ALA A 161 4.15 19.67 -14.23
CA ALA A 161 4.58 19.03 -15.47
C ALA A 161 5.84 18.18 -15.30
N TRP A 162 6.81 18.66 -14.51
CA TRP A 162 8.03 17.92 -14.22
C TRP A 162 7.77 16.69 -13.35
N GLU A 163 6.95 16.82 -12.31
CA GLU A 163 6.48 15.70 -11.49
C GLU A 163 5.77 14.64 -12.33
N GLY A 164 4.95 15.04 -13.31
CA GLY A 164 4.29 14.10 -14.23
C GLY A 164 5.29 13.31 -15.09
N ARG A 165 6.33 13.98 -15.60
CA ARG A 165 7.40 13.31 -16.37
C ARG A 165 8.21 12.36 -15.49
N GLU A 166 8.59 12.82 -14.30
CA GLU A 166 9.31 12.00 -13.32
C GLU A 166 8.50 10.78 -12.94
N GLN A 167 7.20 10.94 -12.68
CA GLN A 167 6.31 9.87 -12.28
C GLN A 167 6.18 8.80 -13.38
N ASN A 168 6.09 9.20 -14.66
CA ASN A 168 6.09 8.25 -15.78
C ASN A 168 7.36 7.41 -15.81
N VAL A 169 8.54 8.04 -15.70
CA VAL A 169 9.83 7.34 -15.66
C VAL A 169 9.93 6.43 -14.44
N ARG A 170 9.46 6.88 -13.26
CA ARG A 170 9.41 6.06 -12.05
C ARG A 170 8.53 4.82 -12.22
N SER A 171 7.40 4.95 -12.92
CA SER A 171 6.51 3.80 -13.19
C SER A 171 7.19 2.76 -14.09
N GLU A 172 7.89 3.21 -15.13
CA GLU A 172 8.63 2.34 -16.04
C GLU A 172 9.83 1.67 -15.35
N LEU A 173 10.53 2.42 -14.49
CA LEU A 173 11.62 1.89 -13.67
C LEU A 173 11.12 0.80 -12.73
N ALA A 174 9.95 0.97 -12.10
CA ALA A 174 9.38 -0.05 -11.23
C ALA A 174 9.03 -1.34 -11.99
N ASP A 175 8.49 -1.24 -13.20
CA ASP A 175 8.24 -2.39 -14.07
C ASP A 175 9.55 -3.12 -14.41
N ARG A 176 10.62 -2.38 -14.73
CA ARG A 176 11.95 -2.97 -15.01
C ARG A 176 12.57 -3.64 -13.78
N GLN A 177 12.52 -3.00 -12.62
CA GLN A 177 13.03 -3.55 -11.36
C GLN A 177 12.33 -4.85 -10.98
N PHE A 178 11.03 -4.98 -11.28
CA PHE A 178 10.30 -6.23 -11.05
C PHE A 178 10.79 -7.35 -11.97
N LEU A 179 11.07 -7.07 -13.25
CA LEU A 179 11.64 -8.05 -14.18
C LEU A 179 13.05 -8.47 -13.74
N GLU A 180 13.90 -7.51 -13.39
CA GLU A 180 15.25 -7.76 -12.87
C GLU A 180 15.21 -8.63 -11.60
N ALA A 181 14.30 -8.35 -10.67
CA ALA A 181 14.13 -9.18 -9.47
C ALA A 181 13.72 -10.62 -9.81
N ARG A 182 12.86 -10.83 -10.82
CA ARG A 182 12.48 -12.18 -11.28
C ARG A 182 13.64 -12.91 -11.94
N GLU A 183 14.49 -12.21 -12.68
CA GLU A 183 15.71 -12.76 -13.28
C GLU A 183 16.74 -13.12 -12.21
N ALA A 184 16.93 -12.25 -11.21
CA ALA A 184 17.80 -12.54 -10.06
C ALA A 184 17.35 -13.79 -9.30
N ILE A 185 16.03 -13.98 -9.12
CA ILE A 185 15.47 -15.21 -8.54
C ILE A 185 15.79 -16.42 -9.43
N ALA A 186 15.66 -16.31 -10.74
CA ALA A 186 16.02 -17.39 -11.66
C ALA A 186 17.50 -17.76 -11.54
N LEU A 187 18.42 -16.78 -11.55
CA LEU A 187 19.86 -17.00 -11.37
C LEU A 187 20.20 -17.64 -10.01
N ARG A 188 19.51 -17.24 -8.95
CA ARG A 188 19.67 -17.83 -7.62
C ARG A 188 19.27 -19.31 -7.63
N VAL A 189 18.13 -19.62 -8.25
CA VAL A 189 17.58 -20.97 -8.28
C VAL A 189 18.39 -21.89 -9.18
N THR A 190 18.90 -21.39 -10.31
CA THR A 190 19.80 -22.17 -11.18
C THR A 190 21.06 -22.58 -10.43
N GLY A 191 21.69 -21.67 -9.69
CA GLY A 191 22.84 -21.98 -8.84
C GLY A 191 22.52 -23.08 -7.82
N LEU A 192 21.45 -22.89 -7.03
CA LEU A 192 21.03 -23.87 -6.03
C LEU A 192 20.67 -25.24 -6.63
N PHE A 193 20.08 -25.26 -7.82
CA PHE A 193 19.73 -26.48 -8.53
C PHE A 193 20.99 -27.29 -8.89
N PHE A 194 22.00 -26.64 -9.47
CA PHE A 194 23.26 -27.29 -9.82
C PHE A 194 24.10 -27.68 -8.59
N ASP A 195 24.03 -26.90 -7.51
CA ASP A 195 24.65 -27.27 -6.23
C ASP A 195 24.08 -28.60 -5.71
N VAL A 196 22.75 -28.73 -5.66
CA VAL A 196 22.09 -29.98 -5.25
C VAL A 196 22.39 -31.13 -6.22
N TYR A 197 22.41 -30.86 -7.52
CA TYR A 197 22.74 -31.86 -8.54
C TYR A 197 24.16 -32.40 -8.34
N SER A 198 25.15 -31.53 -8.12
CA SER A 198 26.53 -31.91 -7.86
C SER A 198 26.68 -32.71 -6.56
N ALA A 199 25.95 -32.34 -5.49
CA ALA A 199 25.94 -33.05 -4.22
C ALA A 199 25.35 -34.46 -4.37
N ARG A 200 24.29 -34.62 -5.16
CA ARG A 200 23.70 -35.94 -5.47
C ARG A 200 24.68 -36.83 -6.24
N MET A 201 25.37 -36.28 -7.23
CA MET A 201 26.40 -37.02 -7.97
C MET A 201 27.55 -37.45 -7.05
N SER A 202 27.98 -36.57 -6.15
CA SER A 202 29.04 -36.86 -5.17
C SER A 202 28.62 -37.96 -4.19
N LEU A 203 27.37 -37.95 -3.73
CA LEU A 203 26.81 -39.01 -2.88
C LEU A 203 26.78 -40.36 -3.61
N ALA A 204 26.32 -40.41 -4.86
CA ALA A 204 26.31 -41.64 -5.66
C ALA A 204 27.73 -42.21 -5.87
N ASN A 205 28.73 -41.34 -6.07
CA ASN A 205 30.13 -41.76 -6.14
C ASN A 205 30.64 -42.28 -4.79
N ALA A 206 30.24 -41.67 -3.67
CA ALA A 206 30.62 -42.13 -2.35
C ALA A 206 30.01 -43.51 -2.02
N GLU A 207 28.74 -43.74 -2.37
CA GLU A 207 28.06 -45.02 -2.18
C GLU A 207 28.70 -46.14 -3.01
N THR A 208 29.06 -45.87 -4.26
CA THR A 208 29.78 -46.86 -5.09
C THR A 208 31.16 -47.18 -4.53
N ASN A 209 31.90 -46.17 -4.06
CA ASN A 209 33.20 -46.37 -3.40
C ASN A 209 33.08 -47.19 -2.10
N VAL A 210 32.04 -46.97 -1.29
CA VAL A 210 31.78 -47.78 -0.08
C VAL A 210 31.53 -49.23 -0.46
N GLY A 211 30.70 -49.50 -1.48
CA GLY A 211 30.45 -50.86 -1.96
C GLY A 211 31.72 -51.56 -2.44
N VAL A 212 32.58 -50.86 -3.20
CA VAL A 212 33.89 -51.39 -3.62
C VAL A 212 34.78 -51.69 -2.41
N ASN A 213 34.88 -50.78 -1.44
CA ASN A 213 35.70 -50.98 -0.25
C ASN A 213 35.20 -52.14 0.62
N ASP A 214 33.89 -52.34 0.75
CA ASP A 214 33.32 -53.48 1.48
C ASP A 214 33.66 -54.82 0.82
N THR A 215 33.59 -54.88 -0.52
CA THR A 215 33.99 -56.09 -1.25
C THR A 215 35.49 -56.39 -1.08
N LEU A 216 36.34 -55.36 -1.16
CA LEU A 216 37.78 -55.49 -0.93
C LEU A 216 38.08 -55.92 0.51
N PHE A 217 37.39 -55.35 1.50
CA PHE A 217 37.54 -55.71 2.89
C PHE A 217 37.17 -57.18 3.14
N THR A 218 36.02 -57.61 2.60
CA THR A 218 35.56 -59.00 2.73
C THR A 218 36.54 -59.97 2.06
N LEU A 219 37.03 -59.65 0.87
CA LEU A 219 38.03 -60.45 0.16
C LEU A 219 39.34 -60.56 0.95
N ASN A 220 39.84 -59.44 1.47
CA ASN A 220 41.08 -59.41 2.26
C ASN A 220 40.93 -60.19 3.57
N ARG A 221 39.78 -60.11 4.24
CA ARG A 221 39.49 -60.93 5.44
C ARG A 221 39.54 -62.42 5.14
N GLY A 222 38.91 -62.86 4.04
CA GLY A 222 38.99 -64.27 3.62
C GLY A 222 40.41 -64.70 3.26
N ARG A 223 41.23 -63.84 2.66
CA ARG A 223 42.63 -64.14 2.35
C ARG A 223 43.52 -64.23 3.61
N PHE A 224 43.24 -63.41 4.63
CA PHE A 224 43.90 -63.47 5.93
C PHE A 224 43.59 -64.78 6.67
N GLU A 225 42.32 -65.22 6.66
CA GLU A 225 41.90 -66.48 7.30
C GLU A 225 42.57 -67.73 6.68
N VAL A 226 42.97 -67.66 5.40
CA VAL A 226 43.68 -68.74 4.69
C VAL A 226 45.21 -68.56 4.75
N GLY A 227 45.71 -67.60 5.52
CA GLY A 227 47.15 -67.37 5.75
C GLY A 227 47.92 -66.88 4.51
N ARG A 228 47.22 -66.29 3.54
CA ARG A 228 47.80 -65.81 2.28
C ARG A 228 48.20 -64.34 2.32
N ILE A 229 47.92 -63.67 3.43
CA ILE A 229 48.34 -62.34 3.86
C ILE A 229 48.34 -62.32 5.39
#